data_AF-R7JA47-F1
#
_entry.id   AF-R7JA47-F1
#
_cell.length_a   1.000
_cell.length_b   1.000
_cell.length_c   1.000
_cell.angle_alpha   90.00
_cell.angle_beta   90.00
_cell.angle_gamma   90.00
#
_symmetry.space_group_name_H-M   'P 1'
#
loop_
_entity.id
_entity.type
_entity.pdbx_description
1 polymer ?
#
loop_
_entity_poly.entity_id
_entity_poly.type
_entity_poly.pdbx_seq_one_letter_code
_entity_poly.pdbx_strand_id
1 'polypeptide(L)'
;MPPPAKLTYSNGLKGFTLAEVLITLGIIGVVAAMTMPVLIANKQRKELQTGLKEAYSVLQQALTRASYEQGETVTSQNAANRKLKSIIMPYFDSPVDCSWGGVHGTNASTVICAGGTTENSVQSIDIYNNYSKKSGKIKANPLDDGQFVIKNGMLIMIENIENTYISVDVNGNGKKPNAWGHDLFTFQLMDDGKLLPMGAPGTVYYNQECSKTSTSLTNGIGCTYKAFTDQNYWKTLP
;
A
#
# COMPACT_ATOMS: atom_id res chain seq x y z
N MET A 1 37.26 -32.36 -73.58
CA MET A 1 36.96 -31.67 -72.31
C MET A 1 35.46 -31.49 -72.20
N PRO A 2 34.79 -32.04 -71.19
CA PRO A 2 33.37 -31.77 -70.95
C PRO A 2 33.21 -30.36 -70.35
N PRO A 3 32.07 -29.69 -70.58
CA PRO A 3 31.81 -28.36 -70.00
C PRO A 3 31.68 -28.46 -68.46
N PRO A 4 32.03 -27.40 -67.72
CA PRO A 4 31.92 -27.40 -66.26
C PRO A 4 30.45 -27.51 -65.83
N ALA A 5 30.18 -28.42 -64.89
CA ALA A 5 28.88 -28.57 -64.27
C ALA A 5 28.47 -27.27 -63.56
N LYS A 6 27.28 -26.75 -63.87
CA LYS A 6 26.72 -25.58 -63.19
C LYS A 6 26.35 -25.96 -61.76
N LEU A 7 26.95 -25.29 -60.77
CA LEU A 7 26.49 -25.34 -59.38
C LEU A 7 25.06 -24.76 -59.30
N THR A 8 24.08 -25.60 -58.99
CA THR A 8 22.73 -25.16 -58.61
C THR A 8 22.75 -24.69 -57.16
N TYR A 9 22.53 -23.39 -56.95
CA TYR A 9 22.48 -22.78 -55.63
C TYR A 9 21.26 -23.29 -54.84
N SER A 10 21.49 -23.67 -53.58
CA SER A 10 20.50 -24.20 -52.64
C SER A 10 19.43 -23.17 -52.26
N ASN A 11 18.17 -23.62 -52.34
CA ASN A 11 16.96 -23.18 -51.61
C ASN A 11 16.99 -21.77 -51.00
N GLY A 12 16.38 -20.82 -51.71
CA GLY A 12 15.94 -19.56 -51.11
C GLY A 12 14.99 -19.84 -49.95
N LEU A 13 15.25 -19.22 -48.80
CA LEU A 13 14.35 -19.23 -47.66
C LEU A 13 12.98 -18.69 -48.13
N LYS A 14 11.94 -19.53 -48.04
CA LYS A 14 10.56 -19.10 -48.31
C LYS A 14 10.20 -18.00 -47.31
N GLY A 15 9.99 -16.77 -47.78
CA GLY A 15 9.50 -15.67 -46.95
C GLY A 15 8.06 -15.91 -46.50
N PHE A 16 7.69 -15.36 -45.34
CA PHE A 16 6.31 -15.42 -44.85
C PHE A 16 5.37 -14.67 -45.80
N THR A 17 4.23 -15.27 -46.10
CA THR A 17 3.14 -14.61 -46.83
C THR A 17 2.48 -13.55 -45.95
N LEU A 18 1.88 -12.54 -46.57
CA LEU A 18 1.10 -11.52 -45.86
C LEU A 18 -0.02 -12.16 -45.01
N ALA A 19 -0.66 -13.20 -45.53
CA ALA A 19 -1.72 -13.92 -44.82
C ALA A 19 -1.18 -14.62 -43.55
N GLU A 20 -0.01 -15.26 -43.61
CA GLU A 20 0.62 -15.89 -42.44
C GLU A 20 0.96 -14.87 -41.36
N VAL A 21 1.50 -13.70 -41.74
CA VAL A 21 1.80 -12.61 -40.80
C VAL A 21 0.52 -12.04 -40.17
N LEU A 22 -0.54 -11.86 -40.95
CA LEU A 22 -1.81 -11.31 -40.42
C LEU A 22 -2.51 -12.29 -39.47
N ILE A 23 -2.51 -13.59 -39.78
CA ILE A 23 -3.10 -14.61 -38.91
C ILE A 23 -2.31 -14.70 -37.60
N THR A 24 -0.98 -14.74 -37.67
CA THR A 24 -0.13 -14.81 -36.47
C THR A 24 -0.27 -13.57 -35.57
N LEU A 25 -0.27 -12.37 -36.15
CA LEU A 25 -0.53 -11.13 -35.40
C LEU A 25 -1.95 -11.08 -34.83
N GLY A 26 -2.95 -11.58 -35.57
CA GLY A 26 -4.32 -11.69 -35.08
C GLY A 26 -4.44 -12.60 -33.85
N ILE A 27 -3.81 -13.79 -33.90
CA ILE A 27 -3.81 -14.73 -32.78
C ILE A 27 -3.08 -14.14 -31.57
N ILE A 28 -1.88 -13.58 -31.76
CA ILE A 28 -1.12 -12.95 -30.67
C ILE A 28 -1.91 -11.77 -30.07
N GLY A 29 -2.56 -10.97 -30.91
CA GLY A 29 -3.38 -9.83 -30.47
C GLY A 29 -4.53 -10.25 -29.55
N VAL A 30 -5.29 -11.28 -29.94
CA VAL A 30 -6.40 -11.81 -29.13
C VAL A 30 -5.90 -12.40 -27.81
N VAL A 31 -4.85 -13.22 -27.85
CA VAL A 31 -4.28 -13.85 -26.65
C VAL A 31 -3.72 -12.80 -25.69
N ALA A 32 -2.99 -11.80 -26.19
CA ALA A 32 -2.45 -10.72 -25.38
C ALA A 32 -3.57 -9.89 -24.74
N ALA A 33 -4.63 -9.58 -25.48
CA ALA A 33 -5.78 -8.81 -24.97
C ALA A 33 -6.48 -9.50 -23.79
N MET A 34 -6.57 -10.84 -23.81
CA MET A 34 -7.18 -11.61 -22.72
C MET A 34 -6.25 -11.79 -21.51
N THR A 35 -4.94 -11.80 -21.71
CA THR A 35 -3.95 -12.14 -20.66
C THR A 35 -3.36 -10.92 -19.95
N MET A 36 -3.13 -9.81 -20.66
CA MET A 36 -2.50 -8.61 -20.09
C MET A 36 -3.26 -8.02 -18.88
N PRO A 37 -4.60 -7.85 -18.90
CA PRO A 37 -5.31 -7.29 -17.75
C PRO A 37 -5.16 -8.15 -16.48
N VAL A 38 -5.23 -9.47 -16.64
CA VAL A 38 -5.09 -10.43 -15.52
C VAL A 38 -3.66 -10.41 -14.97
N LEU A 39 -2.66 -10.37 -15.83
CA LEU A 39 -1.25 -10.32 -15.43
C LEU A 39 -0.92 -9.01 -14.70
N ILE A 40 -1.37 -7.86 -15.22
CA ILE A 40 -1.17 -6.56 -14.59
C ILE A 40 -1.82 -6.52 -13.21
N ALA A 41 -3.07 -6.97 -13.08
CA ALA A 41 -3.77 -7.01 -11.80
C ALA A 41 -3.07 -7.94 -10.79
N ASN A 42 -2.58 -9.09 -11.22
CA ASN A 42 -1.79 -10.00 -10.38
C ASN A 42 -0.47 -9.37 -9.91
N LYS A 43 0.24 -8.69 -10.81
CA LYS A 43 1.48 -7.99 -10.49
C LYS A 43 1.24 -6.89 -9.46
N GLN A 44 0.25 -6.03 -9.67
CA GLN A 44 -0.11 -4.95 -8.73
C GLN A 44 -0.45 -5.49 -7.34
N ARG A 45 -1.27 -6.54 -7.25
CA ARG A 45 -1.57 -7.18 -5.96
C ARG A 45 -0.33 -7.70 -5.26
N LYS A 46 0.61 -8.28 -6.03
CA LYS A 46 1.85 -8.82 -5.49
C LYS A 46 2.79 -7.71 -5.00
N GLU A 47 2.84 -6.60 -5.71
CA GLU A 47 3.56 -5.38 -5.29
C GLU A 47 2.99 -4.87 -3.96
N LEU A 48 1.66 -4.70 -3.85
CA LEU A 48 1.02 -4.27 -2.61
C LEU A 48 1.27 -5.21 -1.42
N GLN A 49 1.16 -6.53 -1.64
CA GLN A 49 1.47 -7.52 -0.61
C GLN A 49 2.93 -7.44 -0.15
N THR A 50 3.85 -7.15 -1.08
CA THR A 50 5.28 -7.04 -0.77
C THR A 50 5.57 -5.73 -0.04
N GLY A 51 4.97 -4.62 -0.49
CA GLY A 51 5.03 -3.33 0.19
C GLY A 51 4.50 -3.39 1.63
N LEU A 52 3.41 -4.12 1.88
CA LEU A 52 2.92 -4.35 3.25
C LEU A 52 3.95 -5.04 4.15
N LYS A 53 4.61 -6.09 3.65
CA LYS A 53 5.65 -6.80 4.41
C LYS A 53 6.87 -5.94 4.66
N GLU A 54 7.26 -5.14 3.66
CA GLU A 54 8.34 -4.18 3.77
C GLU A 54 8.01 -3.11 4.81
N ALA A 55 6.84 -2.49 4.72
CA ALA A 55 6.36 -1.51 5.69
C ALA A 55 6.43 -2.05 7.12
N TYR A 56 5.90 -3.25 7.37
CA TYR A 56 5.96 -3.86 8.70
C TYR A 56 7.39 -4.07 9.19
N SER A 57 8.29 -4.55 8.32
CA SER A 57 9.70 -4.76 8.65
C SER A 57 10.41 -3.45 8.98
N VAL A 58 10.22 -2.41 8.16
CA VAL A 58 10.87 -1.11 8.35
C VAL A 58 10.34 -0.42 9.61
N LEU A 59 9.03 -0.46 9.86
CA LEU A 59 8.43 0.06 11.10
C LEU A 59 8.99 -0.65 12.34
N GLN A 60 9.07 -1.98 12.32
CA GLN A 60 9.62 -2.75 13.44
C GLN A 60 11.08 -2.38 13.70
N GLN A 61 11.89 -2.23 12.65
CA GLN A 61 13.28 -1.79 12.76
C GLN A 61 13.39 -0.38 13.33
N ALA A 62 12.56 0.56 12.89
CA ALA A 62 12.54 1.93 13.41
C ALA A 62 12.18 1.96 14.90
N LEU A 63 11.15 1.22 15.32
CA LEU A 63 10.75 1.11 16.74
C LEU A 63 11.86 0.47 17.59
N THR A 64 12.52 -0.57 17.09
CA THR A 64 13.64 -1.20 17.80
C THR A 64 14.82 -0.26 17.95
N ARG A 65 15.17 0.52 16.92
CA ARG A 65 16.23 1.53 17.00
C ARG A 65 15.88 2.66 17.96
N ALA A 66 14.65 3.16 17.91
CA ALA A 66 14.14 4.16 18.84
C ALA A 66 14.23 3.69 20.29
N SER A 67 13.81 2.45 20.54
CA SER A 67 13.85 1.84 21.86
C SER A 67 15.29 1.73 22.39
N TYR A 68 16.23 1.36 21.52
CA TYR A 68 17.63 1.22 21.90
C TYR A 68 18.28 2.55 22.27
N GLU A 69 18.04 3.61 21.49
CA GLU A 69 18.64 4.92 21.76
C GLU A 69 18.01 5.66 22.95
N GLN A 70 16.71 5.47 23.20
CA GLN A 70 16.07 6.03 24.39
C GLN A 70 16.44 5.27 25.67
N GLY A 71 16.98 4.06 25.55
CA GLY A 71 17.26 3.19 26.69
C GLY A 71 16.02 2.55 27.32
N GLU A 72 14.85 2.71 26.69
CA GLU A 72 13.57 2.14 27.11
C GLU A 72 12.78 1.68 25.88
N THR A 73 11.97 0.62 26.01
CA THR A 73 11.13 0.12 24.91
C THR A 73 10.04 1.13 24.58
N VAL A 74 9.93 1.56 23.32
CA VAL A 74 8.82 2.44 22.89
C VAL A 74 7.51 1.65 22.92
N THR A 75 6.53 2.14 23.67
CA THR A 75 5.20 1.56 23.86
C THR A 75 4.13 2.61 23.60
N SER A 76 2.87 2.17 23.50
CA SER A 76 1.71 3.08 23.46
C SER A 76 1.57 3.97 24.70
N GLN A 77 2.14 3.58 25.84
CA GLN A 77 2.00 4.30 27.10
C GLN A 77 3.12 5.34 27.33
N ASN A 78 4.34 5.06 26.86
CA ASN A 78 5.46 5.98 27.05
C ASN A 78 5.65 6.96 25.88
N ALA A 79 5.07 6.66 24.71
CA ALA A 79 4.99 7.60 23.61
C ALA A 79 3.97 8.69 23.95
N ALA A 80 4.44 9.74 24.63
CA ALA A 80 3.62 10.90 25.00
C ALA A 80 2.80 11.42 23.83
N ASN A 81 1.60 11.96 24.11
CA ASN A 81 0.63 12.33 23.09
C ASN A 81 1.26 13.17 21.96
N ARG A 82 1.05 12.74 20.71
CA ARG A 82 1.56 13.40 19.50
C ARG A 82 3.08 13.51 19.42
N LYS A 83 3.82 12.62 20.12
CA LYS A 83 5.30 12.60 20.09
C LYS A 83 5.86 11.40 19.36
N LEU A 84 5.07 10.35 19.09
CA LEU A 84 5.58 9.16 18.42
C LEU A 84 6.26 9.49 17.08
N LYS A 85 5.70 10.40 16.27
CA LYS A 85 6.33 10.81 15.00
C LYS A 85 7.76 11.29 15.23
N SER A 86 7.96 12.21 16.17
CA SER A 86 9.29 12.76 16.49
C SER A 86 10.25 11.71 17.03
N ILE A 87 9.73 10.67 17.68
CA ILE A 87 10.52 9.54 18.18
C ILE A 87 10.98 8.66 17.02
N ILE A 88 10.08 8.22 16.14
CA ILE A 88 10.41 7.18 15.14
C ILE A 88 10.95 7.73 13.82
N MET A 89 10.54 8.94 13.41
CA MET A 89 10.88 9.52 12.11
C MET A 89 12.40 9.62 11.86
N PRO A 90 13.26 9.99 12.84
CA PRO A 90 14.71 10.05 12.64
C PRO A 90 15.37 8.73 12.21
N TYR A 91 14.72 7.59 12.45
CA TYR A 91 15.27 6.26 12.13
C TYR A 91 14.99 5.79 10.70
N PHE A 92 14.33 6.63 9.90
CA PHE A 92 14.13 6.40 8.47
C PHE A 92 15.16 7.21 7.66
N ASP A 93 15.53 6.68 6.49
CA ASP A 93 16.46 7.38 5.61
C ASP A 93 15.78 8.59 4.94
N SER A 94 16.26 9.79 5.25
CA SER A 94 15.83 11.07 4.64
C SER A 94 14.29 11.22 4.53
N PRO A 95 13.55 11.14 5.65
CA PRO A 95 12.11 11.28 5.64
C PRO A 95 11.71 12.71 5.27
N VAL A 96 10.62 12.84 4.52
CA VAL A 96 9.97 14.12 4.25
C VAL A 96 8.86 14.30 5.28
N ASP A 97 9.04 15.25 6.19
CA ASP A 97 8.04 15.55 7.22
C ASP A 97 6.81 16.24 6.60
N CYS A 98 5.65 15.62 6.75
CA CYS A 98 4.35 16.14 6.30
C CYS A 98 3.59 16.85 7.45
N SER A 99 4.24 17.12 8.58
CA SER A 99 3.67 17.74 9.77
C SER A 99 2.54 16.91 10.41
N TRP A 100 1.34 17.47 10.52
CA TRP A 100 0.14 16.82 11.08
C TRP A 100 -0.58 16.01 10.01
N GLY A 101 -1.45 15.07 10.39
CA GLY A 101 -2.28 14.30 9.48
C GLY A 101 -3.73 14.78 9.42
N GLY A 102 -4.57 14.06 8.68
CA GLY A 102 -6.01 14.32 8.63
C GLY A 102 -6.34 15.77 8.24
N VAL A 103 -7.29 16.39 8.95
CA VAL A 103 -7.74 17.76 8.69
C VAL A 103 -6.74 18.85 9.11
N HIS A 104 -5.73 18.46 9.89
CA HIS A 104 -4.62 19.32 10.29
C HIS A 104 -3.42 19.18 9.34
N GLY A 105 -3.47 18.19 8.45
CA GLY A 105 -2.48 18.01 7.38
C GLY A 105 -2.48 19.18 6.43
N THR A 106 -1.29 19.54 5.95
CA THR A 106 -1.12 20.61 4.98
C THR A 106 -1.84 20.25 3.68
N ASN A 107 -2.85 21.04 3.32
CA ASN A 107 -3.44 21.05 1.96
C ASN A 107 -2.48 21.64 0.91
N ALA A 108 -1.23 21.90 1.28
CA ALA A 108 -0.26 22.64 0.48
C ALA A 108 0.53 21.70 -0.44
N SER A 109 0.02 21.56 -1.67
CA SER A 109 0.75 21.36 -2.94
C SER A 109 1.89 20.33 -3.02
N THR A 110 2.00 19.39 -2.10
CA THR A 110 2.93 18.27 -2.21
C THR A 110 2.10 17.02 -2.52
N VAL A 111 2.30 16.47 -3.73
CA VAL A 111 1.63 15.25 -4.24
C VAL A 111 1.79 14.04 -3.29
N ILE A 112 2.60 14.15 -2.25
CA ILE A 112 3.10 13.05 -1.43
C ILE A 112 2.45 12.93 -0.04
N CYS A 113 1.77 13.96 0.48
CA CYS A 113 1.14 13.94 1.82
C CYS A 113 -0.40 13.79 1.73
N ALA A 114 -1.03 13.27 2.79
CA ALA A 114 -2.48 13.13 2.87
C ALA A 114 -3.11 14.32 3.62
N GLY A 115 -4.04 15.02 2.96
CA GLY A 115 -4.84 16.09 3.55
C GLY A 115 -6.30 15.66 3.75
N GLY A 116 -6.92 16.14 4.81
CA GLY A 116 -8.31 15.89 5.13
C GLY A 116 -9.20 17.14 5.05
N THR A 117 -10.51 16.91 5.01
CA THR A 117 -11.54 17.93 5.01
C THR A 117 -12.48 17.73 6.21
N THR A 118 -13.17 18.80 6.62
CA THR A 118 -14.25 18.70 7.60
C THR A 118 -15.56 19.07 6.92
N GLU A 119 -16.52 18.15 6.92
CA GLU A 119 -17.86 18.35 6.36
C GLU A 119 -18.89 17.89 7.39
N ASN A 120 -19.86 18.74 7.74
CA ASN A 120 -20.92 18.42 8.72
C ASN A 120 -20.38 17.83 10.04
N SER A 121 -19.29 18.42 10.57
CA SER A 121 -18.58 17.96 11.78
C SER A 121 -17.92 16.57 11.66
N VAL A 122 -17.86 15.98 10.46
CA VAL A 122 -17.11 14.76 10.17
C VAL A 122 -15.78 15.14 9.54
N GLN A 123 -14.69 14.71 10.18
CA GLN A 123 -13.33 14.86 9.65
C GLN A 123 -13.00 13.64 8.79
N SER A 124 -12.68 13.86 7.51
CA SER A 124 -12.41 12.80 6.55
C SER A 124 -11.17 13.05 5.70
N ILE A 125 -10.65 11.98 5.11
CA ILE A 125 -9.61 12.03 4.09
C ILE A 125 -10.22 11.50 2.80
N ASP A 126 -10.37 12.37 1.81
CA ASP A 126 -11.19 12.10 0.61
C ASP A 126 -10.38 11.47 -0.54
N ILE A 127 -9.06 11.42 -0.40
CA ILE A 127 -8.17 10.77 -1.38
C ILE A 127 -8.21 9.23 -1.28
N TYR A 128 -8.66 8.70 -0.13
CA TYR A 128 -8.78 7.27 0.13
C TYR A 128 -10.24 6.83 0.17
N ASN A 129 -10.47 5.58 -0.22
CA ASN A 129 -11.73 4.89 -0.02
C ASN A 129 -11.67 3.94 1.19
N ASN A 130 -12.84 3.62 1.75
CA ASN A 130 -12.95 2.51 2.69
C ASN A 130 -12.71 1.16 1.98
N TYR A 131 -12.60 0.08 2.74
CA TYR A 131 -12.26 -1.25 2.21
C TYR A 131 -13.20 -1.71 1.08
N SER A 132 -14.50 -1.45 1.17
CA SER A 132 -15.46 -1.83 0.13
C SER A 132 -15.52 -0.87 -1.06
N LYS A 133 -14.77 0.25 -1.05
CA LYS A 133 -14.78 1.31 -2.06
C LYS A 133 -16.15 1.95 -2.31
N LYS A 134 -16.96 2.07 -1.25
CA LYS A 134 -18.34 2.61 -1.33
C LYS A 134 -18.50 3.98 -0.67
N SER A 135 -17.55 4.40 0.15
CA SER A 135 -17.66 5.64 0.92
C SER A 135 -17.13 6.88 0.20
N GLY A 136 -16.17 6.74 -0.73
CA GLY A 136 -15.48 7.87 -1.36
C GLY A 136 -14.53 8.65 -0.44
N LYS A 137 -14.46 8.29 0.85
CA LYS A 137 -13.64 8.92 1.89
C LYS A 137 -13.42 7.98 3.07
N ILE A 138 -12.43 8.26 3.91
CA ILE A 138 -12.18 7.55 5.17
C ILE A 138 -12.18 8.51 6.36
N LYS A 139 -12.33 7.99 7.58
CA LYS A 139 -12.28 8.80 8.81
C LYS A 139 -10.87 9.32 9.04
N ALA A 140 -10.73 10.62 9.33
CA ALA A 140 -9.42 11.25 9.48
C ALA A 140 -8.77 11.04 10.86
N ASN A 141 -9.58 10.98 11.93
CA ASN A 141 -9.06 10.95 13.31
C ASN A 141 -8.00 9.87 13.56
N PRO A 142 -8.14 8.61 13.11
CA PRO A 142 -7.12 7.57 13.39
C PRO A 142 -5.78 7.75 12.65
N LEU A 143 -5.54 8.92 12.04
CA LEU A 143 -4.46 9.21 11.10
C LEU A 143 -3.94 10.66 11.27
N ASP A 144 -4.39 11.43 12.27
CA ASP A 144 -4.27 12.90 12.27
C ASP A 144 -3.13 13.50 13.12
N ASP A 145 -2.48 12.72 13.98
CA ASP A 145 -1.44 13.20 14.90
C ASP A 145 -0.05 13.32 14.29
N GLY A 146 0.14 12.84 13.06
CA GLY A 146 1.37 13.06 12.33
C GLY A 146 1.48 12.28 11.04
N GLN A 147 2.24 12.80 10.09
CA GLN A 147 2.58 12.07 8.88
C GLN A 147 3.96 12.44 8.34
N PHE A 148 4.57 11.50 7.63
CA PHE A 148 5.81 11.69 6.91
C PHE A 148 5.95 10.64 5.80
N VAL A 149 6.74 10.96 4.79
CA VAL A 149 7.04 10.08 3.66
C VAL A 149 8.47 9.59 3.78
N ILE A 150 8.69 8.31 3.54
CA ILE A 150 10.02 7.71 3.56
C ILE A 150 10.57 7.54 2.15
N LYS A 151 11.88 7.34 2.02
CA LYS A 151 12.61 7.34 0.73
C LYS A 151 12.01 6.48 -0.39
N ASN A 152 11.38 5.35 -0.06
CA ASN A 152 10.75 4.46 -1.05
C ASN A 152 9.35 4.93 -1.49
N GLY A 153 8.88 6.07 -0.99
CA GLY A 153 7.60 6.69 -1.33
C GLY A 153 6.42 6.26 -0.46
N MET A 154 6.61 5.39 0.53
CA MET A 154 5.55 5.04 1.47
C MET A 154 5.20 6.24 2.35
N LEU A 155 3.89 6.49 2.51
CA LEU A 155 3.38 7.52 3.41
C LEU A 155 2.98 6.87 4.74
N ILE A 156 3.59 7.34 5.82
CA ILE A 156 3.30 6.90 7.19
C ILE A 156 2.44 7.97 7.86
N MET A 157 1.36 7.53 8.49
CA MET A 157 0.40 8.34 9.24
C MET A 157 0.25 7.77 10.65
N ILE A 158 0.12 8.64 11.64
CA ILE A 158 0.16 8.28 13.06
C ILE A 158 -1.07 8.85 13.77
N GLU A 159 -1.65 8.04 14.65
CA GLU A 159 -2.53 8.45 15.75
C GLU A 159 -1.82 8.05 17.06
N ASN A 160 -1.74 8.97 18.01
CA ASN A 160 -0.98 8.80 19.24
C ASN A 160 -1.54 9.71 20.35
N ILE A 161 -2.81 9.53 20.72
CA ILE A 161 -3.40 10.12 21.93
C ILE A 161 -3.80 9.04 22.94
N GLU A 162 -4.75 8.18 22.60
CA GLU A 162 -5.22 7.11 23.49
C GLU A 162 -4.60 5.78 23.10
N ASN A 163 -4.93 5.32 21.89
CA ASN A 163 -4.34 4.16 21.28
C ASN A 163 -3.33 4.65 20.25
N THR A 164 -2.22 3.93 20.11
CA THR A 164 -1.20 4.31 19.14
C THR A 164 -1.34 3.48 17.88
N TYR A 165 -1.72 4.15 16.79
CA TYR A 165 -1.83 3.53 15.47
C TYR A 165 -0.76 4.08 14.53
N ILE A 166 -0.16 3.17 13.76
CA ILE A 166 0.73 3.51 12.67
C ILE A 166 0.08 2.96 11.41
N SER A 167 -0.40 3.85 10.57
CA SER A 167 -0.95 3.51 9.26
C SER A 167 0.05 3.82 8.16
N VAL A 168 0.17 2.94 7.18
CA VAL A 168 1.11 3.07 6.07
C VAL A 168 0.39 2.87 4.76
N ASP A 169 0.48 3.85 3.88
CA ASP A 169 0.24 3.70 2.46
C ASP A 169 1.51 3.13 1.81
N VAL A 170 1.42 1.88 1.34
CA VAL A 170 2.56 1.08 0.92
C VAL A 170 2.99 1.30 -0.53
N ASN A 171 2.14 1.90 -1.37
CA ASN A 171 2.49 2.26 -2.75
C ASN A 171 2.72 3.77 -2.92
N GLY A 172 2.29 4.55 -1.93
CA GLY A 172 2.52 5.98 -1.82
C GLY A 172 1.30 6.79 -2.28
N ASN A 173 1.21 7.99 -1.73
CA ASN A 173 0.05 8.86 -1.86
C ASN A 173 -0.41 9.06 -3.31
N GLY A 174 -1.72 8.90 -3.53
CA GLY A 174 -2.35 9.13 -4.82
C GLY A 174 -2.22 7.96 -5.82
N LYS A 175 -1.46 6.90 -5.51
CA LYS A 175 -1.38 5.72 -6.38
C LYS A 175 -2.52 4.74 -6.10
N LYS A 176 -3.21 4.33 -7.16
CA LYS A 176 -4.32 3.38 -7.02
C LYS A 176 -3.86 2.06 -6.40
N PRO A 177 -4.70 1.41 -5.57
CA PRO A 177 -6.15 1.67 -5.40
C PRO A 177 -6.59 2.87 -4.54
N ASN A 178 -5.73 3.46 -3.70
CA ASN A 178 -6.06 4.38 -2.61
C ASN A 178 -7.27 3.89 -1.79
N ALA A 179 -7.14 2.74 -1.14
CA ALA A 179 -8.20 2.18 -0.30
C ALA A 179 -7.66 1.51 0.96
N TRP A 180 -8.31 1.79 2.09
CA TRP A 180 -7.95 1.19 3.38
C TRP A 180 -8.15 -0.33 3.34
N GLY A 181 -7.10 -1.08 3.65
CA GLY A 181 -7.01 -2.52 3.50
C GLY A 181 -6.54 -2.99 2.12
N HIS A 182 -6.32 -2.11 1.15
CA HIS A 182 -5.76 -2.50 -0.16
C HIS A 182 -4.30 -2.07 -0.29
N ASP A 183 -4.03 -0.80 0.00
CA ASP A 183 -2.70 -0.18 0.01
C ASP A 183 -2.41 0.64 1.26
N LEU A 184 -3.45 1.18 1.91
CA LEU A 184 -3.37 1.75 3.24
C LEU A 184 -3.61 0.68 4.31
N PHE A 185 -2.65 0.43 5.19
CA PHE A 185 -2.73 -0.60 6.24
C PHE A 185 -2.38 -0.04 7.61
N THR A 186 -3.09 -0.50 8.64
CA THR A 186 -2.91 -0.02 10.01
C THR A 186 -2.30 -1.09 10.91
N PHE A 187 -1.38 -0.64 11.75
CA PHE A 187 -0.78 -1.40 12.85
C PHE A 187 -1.07 -0.70 14.17
N GLN A 188 -1.13 -1.47 15.25
CA GLN A 188 -1.27 -0.95 16.60
C GLN A 188 0.03 -1.20 17.35
N LEU A 189 0.60 -0.15 17.93
CA LEU A 189 1.65 -0.29 18.93
C LEU A 189 1.00 -0.63 20.27
N MET A 190 1.43 -1.74 20.86
CA MET A 190 0.88 -2.27 22.11
C MET A 190 1.66 -1.77 23.32
N ASP A 191 1.07 -1.95 24.50
CA ASP A 191 1.66 -1.54 25.78
C ASP A 191 2.94 -2.33 26.12
N ASP A 192 3.11 -3.52 25.54
CA ASP A 192 4.33 -4.33 25.65
C ASP A 192 5.38 -4.00 24.57
N GLY A 193 5.16 -2.93 23.79
CA GLY A 193 6.03 -2.47 22.71
C GLY A 193 5.94 -3.28 21.43
N LYS A 194 5.08 -4.31 21.36
CA LYS A 194 4.87 -5.05 20.12
C LYS A 194 4.07 -4.22 19.13
N LEU A 195 4.48 -4.27 17.86
CA LEU A 195 3.69 -3.73 16.77
C LEU A 195 2.83 -4.85 16.18
N LEU A 196 1.52 -4.80 16.37
CA LEU A 196 0.59 -5.81 15.86
C LEU A 196 -0.14 -5.32 14.61
N PRO A 197 -0.36 -6.17 13.60
CA PRO A 197 -1.25 -5.83 12.50
C PRO A 197 -2.68 -5.66 13.03
N MET A 198 -3.30 -4.53 12.72
CA MET A 198 -4.65 -4.25 13.18
C MET A 198 -5.64 -5.31 12.67
N GLY A 199 -6.57 -5.71 13.55
CA GLY A 199 -7.46 -6.86 13.33
C GLY A 199 -6.96 -8.17 13.93
N ALA A 200 -5.72 -8.22 14.45
CA ALA A 200 -5.19 -9.34 15.20
C ALA A 200 -5.81 -9.42 16.61
N PRO A 201 -5.81 -10.60 17.26
CA PRO A 201 -6.23 -10.72 18.66
C PRO A 201 -5.51 -9.72 19.57
N GLY A 202 -6.27 -9.02 20.40
CA GLY A 202 -5.76 -7.99 21.32
C GLY A 202 -5.71 -6.57 20.76
N THR A 203 -5.87 -6.37 19.45
CA THR A 203 -5.97 -5.03 18.86
C THR A 203 -7.38 -4.45 19.00
N VAL A 204 -7.51 -3.12 18.96
CA VAL A 204 -8.78 -2.40 19.15
C VAL A 204 -9.85 -2.84 18.14
N TYR A 205 -9.46 -3.05 16.88
CA TYR A 205 -10.36 -3.48 15.81
C TYR A 205 -10.30 -4.99 15.55
N TYR A 206 -10.08 -5.80 16.58
CA TYR A 206 -10.06 -7.27 16.46
C TYR A 206 -11.32 -7.80 15.75
N ASN A 207 -11.12 -8.47 14.61
CA ASN A 207 -12.16 -9.01 13.73
C ASN A 207 -13.27 -8.02 13.34
N GLN A 208 -12.97 -6.72 13.33
CA GLN A 208 -13.89 -5.64 12.99
C GLN A 208 -13.37 -4.84 11.80
N GLU A 209 -14.23 -4.01 11.21
CA GLU A 209 -13.85 -3.04 10.17
C GLU A 209 -13.02 -3.63 9.02
N CYS A 210 -13.40 -4.83 8.58
CA CYS A 210 -12.86 -5.45 7.38
C CYS A 210 -13.96 -6.23 6.64
N SER A 211 -14.95 -5.48 6.14
CA SER A 211 -16.16 -6.01 5.49
C SER A 211 -16.29 -5.53 4.04
N LYS A 212 -16.60 -6.45 3.13
CA LYS A 212 -16.82 -6.15 1.71
C LYS A 212 -18.11 -5.37 1.42
N THR A 213 -18.98 -5.22 2.42
CA THR A 213 -20.30 -4.59 2.26
C THR A 213 -20.48 -3.30 3.06
N SER A 214 -19.66 -3.08 4.09
CA SER A 214 -19.80 -1.94 5.01
C SER A 214 -19.45 -0.60 4.35
N THR A 215 -20.30 0.41 4.56
CA THR A 215 -20.07 1.80 4.13
C THR A 215 -19.40 2.66 5.20
N SER A 216 -19.03 2.08 6.35
CA SER A 216 -18.37 2.80 7.44
C SER A 216 -17.08 3.46 6.94
N LEU A 217 -16.81 4.69 7.40
CA LEU A 217 -15.60 5.44 7.07
C LEU A 217 -14.34 4.86 7.73
N THR A 218 -14.51 4.02 8.76
CA THR A 218 -13.43 3.28 9.43
C THR A 218 -13.21 1.89 8.81
N ASN A 219 -14.07 1.44 7.90
CA ASN A 219 -13.95 0.11 7.29
C ASN A 219 -12.66 0.01 6.47
N GLY A 220 -11.80 -0.92 6.84
CA GLY A 220 -10.46 -1.14 6.30
C GLY A 220 -9.37 -1.10 7.37
N ILE A 221 -9.59 -0.38 8.48
CA ILE A 221 -8.61 -0.28 9.56
C ILE A 221 -8.23 -1.65 10.15
N GLY A 222 -9.20 -2.56 10.27
CA GLY A 222 -9.00 -3.92 10.81
C GLY A 222 -8.55 -4.96 9.79
N CYS A 223 -8.26 -4.58 8.55
CA CYS A 223 -7.96 -5.54 7.49
C CYS A 223 -6.52 -6.06 7.47
N THR A 224 -5.59 -5.38 8.12
CA THR A 224 -4.15 -5.68 8.03
C THR A 224 -3.84 -7.12 8.45
N TYR A 225 -4.44 -7.61 9.53
CA TYR A 225 -4.22 -8.99 9.98
C TYR A 225 -4.65 -10.04 8.95
N LYS A 226 -5.80 -9.83 8.29
CA LYS A 226 -6.26 -10.71 7.20
C LYS A 226 -5.34 -10.62 5.99
N ALA A 227 -4.80 -9.43 5.68
CA ALA A 227 -3.84 -9.25 4.60
C ALA A 227 -2.54 -10.06 4.78
N PHE A 228 -2.14 -10.33 6.02
CA PHE A 228 -1.00 -11.20 6.35
C PHE A 228 -1.35 -12.69 6.39
N THR A 229 -2.52 -13.04 6.91
CA THR A 229 -2.84 -14.43 7.31
C THR A 229 -3.74 -15.18 6.33
N ASP A 230 -4.63 -14.48 5.63
CA ASP A 230 -5.57 -15.09 4.69
C ASP A 230 -4.95 -15.15 3.28
N GLN A 231 -4.73 -16.38 2.79
CA GLN A 231 -4.17 -16.65 1.47
C GLN A 231 -5.06 -16.14 0.31
N ASN A 232 -6.36 -15.97 0.57
CA ASN A 232 -7.34 -15.51 -0.42
C ASN A 232 -7.65 -14.02 -0.30
N TYR A 233 -7.09 -13.32 0.70
CA TYR A 233 -7.32 -11.90 0.92
C TYR A 233 -7.07 -11.09 -0.35
N TRP A 234 -5.86 -11.23 -0.89
CA TRP A 234 -5.41 -10.52 -2.08
C TRP A 234 -6.16 -10.96 -3.34
N LYS A 235 -6.65 -12.21 -3.40
CA LYS A 235 -7.39 -12.73 -4.57
C LYS A 235 -8.82 -12.23 -4.63
N THR A 236 -9.37 -11.77 -3.50
CA THR A 236 -10.80 -11.47 -3.34
C THR A 236 -11.07 -10.05 -2.84
N LEU A 237 -10.13 -9.13 -3.05
CA LEU A 237 -10.31 -7.71 -2.78
C LEU A 237 -11.55 -7.18 -3.52
N PRO A 238 -12.39 -6.35 -2.86
CA PRO A 238 -13.57 -5.75 -3.46
C PRO A 238 -13.24 -4.61 -4.45
#